data_AF-A0AAW1MWF7-F1
#
_entry.id   AF-A0AAW1MWF7-F1
#
_cell.length_a   1.000
_cell.length_b   1.000
_cell.length_c   1.000
_cell.angle_alpha   90.00
_cell.angle_beta   90.00
_cell.angle_gamma   90.00
#
_symmetry.space_group_name_H-M   'P 1'
#
loop_
_entity.id
_entity.type
_entity.pdbx_description
1 polymer ?
#
loop_
_entity_poly.entity_id
_entity_poly.type
_entity_poly.pdbx_seq_one_letter_code
_entity_poly.pdbx_strand_id
1 'polypeptide(L)'
;MSSMSVQSSAHGSEEMRKCFCGVRTSTLKSWTHENPGRRFEACSIYDPITKDTINQLMMDKKILKSDVVLLKEEVKWFKEERGKLLLGIDELKVERLDNRKKNVCFFKGSTVAIFSLLTLGVFILCKLG
;
A
#
# COMPACT_ATOMS: atom_id res chain seq x y z
N MET A 1 7.50 -70.33 3.89
CA MET A 1 8.13 -69.25 3.11
C MET A 1 7.37 -69.16 1.79
N SER A 2 6.41 -68.24 1.71
CA SER A 2 5.49 -68.16 0.57
C SER A 2 6.14 -67.40 -0.58
N SER A 3 6.36 -68.08 -1.70
CA SER A 3 6.93 -67.54 -2.93
C SER A 3 6.01 -66.46 -3.51
N MET A 4 6.48 -65.21 -3.56
CA MET A 4 5.76 -64.13 -4.26
C MET A 4 6.08 -64.20 -5.75
N SER A 5 5.15 -64.72 -6.54
CA SER A 5 5.19 -64.64 -7.99
C SER A 5 4.84 -63.23 -8.44
N VAL A 6 5.82 -62.49 -8.98
CA VAL A 6 5.59 -61.20 -9.64
C VAL A 6 4.92 -61.48 -10.98
N GLN A 7 3.59 -61.33 -11.02
CA GLN A 7 2.83 -61.32 -12.28
C GLN A 7 3.10 -60.00 -13.00
N SER A 8 4.03 -60.02 -13.96
CA SER A 8 4.15 -59.00 -14.99
C SER A 8 3.01 -59.19 -16.00
N SER A 9 1.80 -58.77 -15.64
CA SER A 9 0.65 -58.74 -16.54
C SER A 9 0.72 -57.49 -17.41
N ALA A 10 1.50 -57.59 -18.48
CA ALA A 10 1.52 -56.63 -19.58
C ALA A 10 0.37 -56.95 -20.54
N HIS A 11 -0.89 -56.67 -20.20
CA HIS A 11 -2.01 -56.61 -21.16
C HIS A 11 -3.20 -55.86 -20.54
N GLY A 12 -3.57 -54.71 -21.11
CA GLY A 12 -4.75 -53.95 -20.70
C GLY A 12 -4.80 -52.56 -21.33
N SER A 13 -5.35 -52.51 -22.54
CA SER A 13 -5.97 -51.39 -23.29
C SER A 13 -5.34 -49.98 -23.28
N GLU A 14 -5.35 -49.38 -24.47
CA GLU A 14 -5.00 -48.01 -24.87
C GLU A 14 -5.88 -46.91 -24.22
N GLU A 15 -6.37 -47.15 -23.01
CA GLU A 15 -6.95 -46.16 -22.12
C GLU A 15 -5.82 -45.58 -21.26
N MET A 16 -4.96 -44.83 -21.94
CA MET A 16 -3.77 -44.17 -21.40
C MET A 16 -3.99 -43.65 -19.98
N ARG A 17 -3.29 -44.24 -19.01
CA ARG A 17 -3.35 -43.91 -17.57
C ARG A 17 -3.43 -42.39 -17.42
N LYS A 18 -4.58 -41.90 -16.94
CA LYS A 18 -4.80 -40.48 -16.66
C LYS A 18 -4.53 -40.25 -15.18
N CYS A 19 -3.85 -39.16 -14.89
CA CYS A 19 -3.67 -38.62 -13.56
C CYS A 19 -5.04 -38.24 -12.97
N PHE A 20 -5.18 -38.15 -11.65
CA PHE A 20 -6.43 -37.69 -11.02
C PHE A 20 -6.87 -36.27 -11.48
N CYS A 21 -5.94 -35.46 -11.99
CA CYS A 21 -6.25 -34.17 -12.62
C CYS A 21 -6.70 -34.25 -14.08
N GLY A 22 -6.89 -35.46 -14.65
CA GLY A 22 -7.35 -35.69 -16.02
C GLY A 22 -6.26 -35.65 -17.10
N VAL A 23 -5.03 -35.27 -16.74
CA VAL A 23 -3.86 -35.20 -17.64
C VAL A 23 -3.27 -36.59 -17.85
N ARG A 24 -2.67 -36.86 -19.02
CA ARG A 24 -1.95 -38.12 -19.30
C ARG A 24 -0.83 -38.34 -18.28
N THR A 25 -0.66 -39.56 -17.77
CA THR A 25 0.51 -39.87 -16.93
C THR A 25 1.72 -40.18 -17.81
N SER A 26 2.88 -39.71 -17.42
CA SER A 26 4.18 -40.14 -17.93
C SER A 26 4.99 -40.78 -16.82
N THR A 27 5.74 -41.83 -17.13
CA THR A 27 6.72 -42.37 -16.17
C THR A 27 7.89 -41.40 -16.07
N LEU A 28 8.05 -40.74 -14.92
CA LEU A 28 9.21 -39.91 -14.64
C LEU A 28 10.22 -40.72 -13.82
N LYS A 29 11.50 -40.61 -14.19
CA LYS A 29 12.62 -41.03 -13.36
C LYS A 29 13.06 -39.82 -12.55
N SER A 30 12.68 -39.75 -11.28
CA SER A 30 13.20 -38.71 -10.41
C SER A 30 14.56 -39.14 -9.86
N TRP A 31 15.55 -38.26 -9.98
CA TRP A 31 16.81 -38.37 -9.25
C TRP A 31 16.71 -37.49 -8.00
N THR A 32 16.04 -37.99 -6.96
CA THR A 32 16.06 -37.35 -5.63
C THR A 32 17.19 -37.92 -4.80
N HIS A 33 17.84 -37.11 -3.97
CA HIS A 33 18.92 -37.55 -3.04
C HIS A 33 18.49 -38.74 -2.16
N GLU A 34 17.23 -38.75 -1.74
CA GLU A 34 16.65 -39.79 -0.87
C GLU A 34 16.32 -41.10 -1.59
N ASN A 35 16.15 -41.07 -2.93
CA ASN A 35 15.70 -42.22 -3.73
C ASN A 35 16.24 -42.16 -5.17
N PRO A 36 17.52 -42.47 -5.39
CA PRO A 36 18.08 -42.49 -6.74
C PRO A 36 17.47 -43.64 -7.57
N GLY A 37 17.08 -43.34 -8.82
CA GLY A 37 16.66 -44.35 -9.80
C GLY A 37 15.24 -44.92 -9.65
N ARG A 38 14.44 -44.46 -8.68
CA ARG A 38 13.02 -44.85 -8.60
C ARG A 38 12.23 -44.22 -9.74
N ARG A 39 11.31 -45.01 -10.29
CA ARG A 39 10.36 -44.59 -11.32
C ARG A 39 9.04 -44.30 -10.63
N PHE A 40 8.48 -43.12 -10.87
CA PHE A 40 7.16 -42.75 -10.38
C PHE A 40 6.28 -42.38 -11.56
N GLU A 41 4.98 -42.69 -11.45
CA GLU A 41 3.98 -42.20 -12.39
C GLU A 41 3.56 -40.80 -11.95
N ALA A 42 3.77 -39.81 -12.81
CA ALA A 42 3.36 -38.44 -12.58
C ALA A 42 2.59 -37.93 -13.79
N CYS A 43 1.82 -36.86 -13.63
CA CYS A 43 1.17 -36.23 -14.77
C CYS A 43 2.25 -35.73 -15.77
N SER A 44 2.01 -35.84 -17.07
CA SER A 44 2.99 -35.51 -18.13
C SER A 44 3.40 -34.03 -18.18
N ILE A 45 2.65 -33.17 -17.48
CA ILE A 45 2.88 -31.72 -17.38
C ILE A 45 3.64 -31.38 -16.08
N TYR A 46 4.01 -32.37 -15.26
CA TYR A 46 4.78 -32.13 -14.03
C TYR A 46 6.19 -31.66 -14.38
N ASP A 47 6.41 -30.36 -14.29
CA ASP A 47 7.72 -29.73 -14.40
C ASP A 47 8.19 -29.29 -13.00
N PRO A 48 9.29 -29.85 -12.46
CA PRO A 48 9.81 -29.47 -11.16
C PRO A 48 10.16 -27.98 -11.06
N ILE A 49 10.54 -27.32 -12.17
CA ILE A 49 10.84 -25.88 -12.19
C ILE A 49 9.57 -25.08 -11.88
N THR A 50 8.43 -25.51 -12.41
CA THR A 50 7.12 -24.90 -12.14
C THR A 50 6.73 -25.02 -10.67
N LYS A 51 7.03 -26.14 -10.01
CA LYS A 51 6.76 -26.33 -8.57
C LYS A 51 7.58 -25.37 -7.70
N ASP A 52 8.87 -25.25 -7.97
CA ASP A 52 9.76 -24.39 -7.18
C ASP A 52 9.39 -22.92 -7.36
N THR A 53 9.03 -22.52 -8.59
CA THR A 53 8.52 -21.17 -8.88
C THR A 53 7.22 -20.88 -8.14
N ILE A 54 6.27 -21.82 -8.11
CA ILE A 54 5.02 -21.66 -7.35
C ILE A 54 5.31 -21.49 -5.86
N ASN A 55 6.22 -22.28 -5.29
CA ASN A 55 6.59 -22.16 -3.88
C ASN A 55 7.22 -20.80 -3.58
N GLN A 56 8.13 -20.33 -4.44
CA GLN A 56 8.72 -19.01 -4.31
C GLN A 56 7.66 -17.91 -4.33
N LEU A 57 6.75 -17.94 -5.32
CA LEU A 57 5.66 -16.96 -5.44
C LEU A 57 4.70 -17.00 -4.23
N MET A 58 4.47 -18.18 -3.64
CA MET A 58 3.66 -18.29 -2.42
C MET A 58 4.33 -17.62 -1.22
N MET A 59 5.67 -17.67 -1.12
CA MET A 59 6.42 -16.99 -0.07
C MET A 59 6.42 -15.49 -0.30
N ASP A 60 6.70 -15.04 -1.53
CA ASP A 60 6.67 -13.62 -1.89
C ASP A 60 5.29 -13.00 -1.63
N LYS A 61 4.21 -13.70 -2.00
CA LYS A 61 2.83 -13.27 -1.72
C LYS A 61 2.56 -13.08 -0.23
N LYS A 62 3.14 -13.92 0.65
CA LYS A 62 2.98 -13.78 2.11
C LYS A 62 3.70 -12.54 2.62
N ILE A 63 4.92 -12.30 2.15
CA ILE A 63 5.71 -11.12 2.50
C ILE A 63 4.99 -9.85 2.04
N LEU A 64 4.62 -9.79 0.77
CA LEU A 64 3.86 -8.67 0.20
C LEU A 64 2.56 -8.39 0.94
N LYS A 65 1.86 -9.44 1.40
CA LYS A 65 0.63 -9.26 2.19
C LYS A 65 0.91 -8.60 3.54
N SER A 66 2.03 -8.95 4.19
CA SER A 66 2.48 -8.30 5.42
C SER A 66 2.81 -6.83 5.18
N ASP A 67 3.58 -6.54 4.14
CA ASP A 67 3.99 -5.17 3.80
C ASP A 67 2.79 -4.28 3.46
N VAL A 68 1.78 -4.82 2.76
CA VAL A 68 0.52 -4.10 2.48
C VAL A 68 -0.23 -3.74 3.77
N VAL A 69 -0.19 -4.58 4.80
CA VAL A 69 -0.83 -4.28 6.09
C VAL A 69 -0.09 -3.13 6.77
N LEU A 70 1.24 -3.19 6.86
CA LEU A 70 2.06 -2.14 7.47
C LEU A 70 1.89 -0.80 6.74
N LEU A 71 2.00 -0.80 5.41
CA LEU A 71 1.83 0.42 4.61
C LEU A 71 0.42 1.02 4.77
N LYS A 72 -0.61 0.19 4.97
CA LYS A 72 -1.97 0.67 5.21
C LYS A 72 -2.09 1.39 6.56
N GLU A 73 -1.36 0.91 7.57
CA GLU A 73 -1.29 1.56 8.89
C GLU A 73 -0.54 2.90 8.80
N GLU A 74 0.59 2.95 8.09
CA GLU A 74 1.32 4.21 7.85
C GLU A 74 0.46 5.24 7.11
N VAL A 75 -0.24 4.83 6.05
CA VAL A 75 -1.15 5.71 5.31
C VAL A 75 -2.28 6.23 6.21
N LYS A 76 -2.77 5.40 7.15
CA LYS A 76 -3.77 5.84 8.12
C LYS A 76 -3.20 6.93 9.03
N TRP A 77 -2.01 6.72 9.57
CA TRP A 77 -1.32 7.71 10.42
C TRP A 77 -1.09 9.03 9.67
N PHE A 78 -0.56 8.99 8.45
CA PHE A 78 -0.34 10.19 7.64
C PHE A 78 -1.63 10.95 7.34
N LYS A 79 -2.76 10.24 7.14
CA LYS A 79 -4.06 10.87 6.93
C LYS A 79 -4.55 11.61 8.17
N GLU A 80 -4.38 11.02 9.36
CA GLU A 80 -4.74 11.64 10.64
C GLU A 80 -3.89 12.88 10.90
N GLU A 81 -2.58 12.79 10.67
CA GLU A 81 -1.66 13.90 10.87
C GLU A 81 -1.93 15.06 9.90
N ARG A 82 -2.20 14.74 8.63
CA ARG A 82 -2.64 15.74 7.65
C ARG A 82 -3.95 16.42 8.09
N GLY A 83 -4.86 15.69 8.72
CA GLY A 83 -6.10 16.24 9.27
C GLY A 83 -5.84 17.28 10.35
N LYS A 84 -4.96 16.99 11.31
CA LYS A 84 -4.58 17.94 12.38
C LYS A 84 -3.91 19.20 11.81
N LEU A 85 -2.99 19.03 10.86
CA LEU A 85 -2.31 20.15 10.21
C LEU A 85 -3.29 21.06 9.46
N LEU A 86 -4.29 20.49 8.78
CA LEU A 86 -5.32 21.28 8.10
C LEU A 86 -6.16 22.10 9.08
N LEU A 87 -6.55 21.53 10.22
CA LEU A 87 -7.23 22.28 11.27
C LEU A 87 -6.38 23.44 11.80
N GLY A 88 -5.09 23.21 12.05
CA GLY A 88 -4.17 24.27 12.47
C GLY A 88 -4.01 25.39 11.43
N ILE A 89 -4.01 25.05 10.13
CA ILE A 89 -4.00 26.05 9.05
C ILE A 89 -5.27 26.91 9.09
N ASP A 90 -6.43 26.31 9.30
CA ASP A 90 -7.70 27.03 9.37
C ASP A 90 -7.76 27.95 10.59
N GLU A 91 -7.30 27.49 11.76
CA GLU A 91 -7.19 28.31 12.98
C GLU A 91 -6.28 29.53 12.77
N LEU A 92 -5.07 29.32 12.24
CA LEU A 92 -4.13 30.39 11.94
C LEU A 92 -4.66 31.38 10.88
N LYS A 93 -5.51 30.90 9.97
CA LYS A 93 -6.15 31.75 8.97
C LYS A 93 -7.21 32.65 9.60
N VAL A 94 -8.00 32.13 10.55
CA VAL A 94 -8.95 32.93 11.33
C VAL A 94 -8.22 33.99 12.14
N GLU A 95 -7.15 33.63 12.84
CA GLU A 95 -6.34 34.56 13.63
C GLU A 95 -5.74 35.68 12.76
N ARG A 96 -5.20 35.34 11.58
CA ARG A 96 -4.69 36.35 10.63
C ARG A 96 -5.77 37.32 10.17
N LEU A 97 -7.00 36.84 9.92
CA LEU A 97 -8.12 37.70 9.52
C LEU A 97 -8.55 38.62 10.66
N ASP A 98 -8.56 38.13 11.91
CA ASP A 98 -8.88 38.95 13.08
C ASP A 98 -7.83 40.03 13.33
N ASN A 99 -6.54 39.68 13.29
CA ASN A 99 -5.44 40.63 13.40
C ASN A 99 -5.46 41.67 12.27
N ARG A 100 -5.82 41.25 11.05
CA ARG A 100 -6.02 42.19 9.93
C ARG A 100 -7.16 43.17 10.21
N LYS A 101 -8.30 42.71 10.75
CA LYS A 101 -9.42 43.59 11.12
C LYS A 101 -9.01 44.62 12.18
N LYS A 102 -8.32 44.17 13.24
CA LYS A 102 -7.80 45.06 14.30
C LYS A 102 -6.88 46.14 13.73
N ASN A 103 -5.96 45.77 12.84
CA ASN A 103 -5.04 46.71 12.20
C ASN A 103 -5.78 47.74 11.32
N VAL A 104 -6.80 47.31 10.58
CA VAL A 104 -7.63 48.23 9.77
C VAL A 104 -8.41 49.21 10.65
N CYS A 105 -9.00 48.74 11.76
CA CYS A 105 -9.71 49.61 12.70
C CYS A 105 -8.76 50.61 13.37
N PHE A 106 -7.57 50.16 13.77
CA PHE A 106 -6.54 51.03 14.34
C PHE A 106 -6.11 52.13 13.37
N PHE A 107 -5.83 51.79 12.11
CA PHE A 107 -5.40 52.77 11.10
C PHE A 107 -6.50 53.78 10.74
N LYS A 108 -7.77 53.34 10.72
CA LYS A 108 -8.93 54.23 10.55
C LYS A 108 -9.08 55.20 11.72
N GLY A 109 -8.89 54.75 12.96
CA GLY A 109 -8.91 55.61 14.14
C GLY A 109 -7.80 56.67 14.10
N SER A 110 -6.56 56.25 13.77
CA SER A 110 -5.42 57.17 13.67
C SER A 110 -5.58 58.22 12.58
N THR A 111 -6.12 57.84 11.41
CA THR A 111 -6.35 58.81 10.32
C THR A 111 -7.38 59.87 10.71
N VAL A 112 -8.50 59.49 11.34
CA VAL A 112 -9.52 60.44 11.83
C VAL A 112 -8.94 61.41 12.88
N ALA A 113 -8.10 60.91 13.79
CA ALA A 113 -7.45 61.74 14.80
C ALA A 113 -6.50 62.77 14.17
N ILE A 114 -5.69 62.37 13.19
CA ILE A 114 -4.76 63.25 12.48
C ILE A 114 -5.52 64.36 11.73
N PHE A 115 -6.58 64.02 11.00
CA PHE A 115 -7.42 65.02 10.31
C PHE A 115 -8.06 66.00 11.29
N SER A 116 -8.51 65.53 12.45
CA SER A 116 -9.10 66.39 13.49
C SER A 116 -8.08 67.37 14.08
N LEU A 117 -6.84 66.93 14.31
CA LEU A 117 -5.77 67.80 14.81
C LEU A 117 -5.31 68.82 13.77
N LEU A 118 -5.18 68.42 12.49
CA LEU A 118 -4.80 69.33 11.41
C LEU A 118 -5.85 70.44 11.20
N THR A 119 -7.14 70.09 11.22
CA THR A 119 -8.22 71.07 11.06
C THR A 119 -8.28 72.07 12.22
N LEU A 120 -8.13 71.60 13.47
CA LEU A 120 -8.03 72.48 14.63
C LEU A 120 -6.79 73.39 14.54
N GLY A 121 -5.63 72.88 14.12
CA GLY A 121 -4.41 73.66 13.95
C GLY A 121 -4.56 74.81 12.93
N VAL A 122 -5.18 74.53 11.78
CA VAL A 122 -5.50 75.55 10.77
C VAL A 122 -6.47 76.61 11.33
N PHE A 123 -7.46 76.18 12.10
CA PHE A 123 -8.45 77.09 12.70
C PHE A 123 -7.80 78.04 13.72
N ILE A 124 -6.87 77.53 14.54
CA ILE A 124 -6.11 78.34 15.51
C ILE A 124 -5.21 79.34 14.77
N LEU A 125 -4.49 78.90 13.73
CA LEU A 125 -3.64 79.77 12.91
C LEU A 125 -4.42 80.92 12.27
N CYS A 126 -5.64 80.66 11.77
CA CYS A 126 -6.50 81.69 11.18
C CYS A 126 -7.08 82.70 12.19
N LYS A 127 -7.06 82.39 13.49
CA LYS A 127 -7.56 83.29 14.55
C LYS A 127 -6.48 84.17 15.16
N LEU A 128 -5.21 83.83 14.94
CA LEU A 128 -4.04 84.51 15.51
C LEU A 128 -3.31 85.43 14.52
N GLY A 129 -3.62 85.35 13.21
CA GLY A 129 -3.17 86.29 12.19
C GLY A 129 -4.26 87.29 11.81
#